data_AF-A0A191TNE7-F1
#
_entry.id   AF-A0A191TNE7-F1
#
_cell.length_a   1.000
_cell.length_b   1.000
_cell.length_c   1.000
_cell.angle_alpha   90.00
_cell.angle_beta   90.00
_cell.angle_gamma   90.00
#
_symmetry.space_group_name_H-M   'P 1'
#
loop_
_entity.id
_entity.type
_entity.pdbx_description
1 polymer ?
#
loop_
_entity_poly.entity_id
_entity_poly.type
_entity_poly.pdbx_seq_one_letter_code
_entity_poly.pdbx_strand_id
1 'polypeptide(L)'
;MLVRNEALQLVDTSAFANEILAEGLGDGAVTEQDAQEALANLYLSATKQMSERFWSNNTHANMIALSISGINKINLWDELKKIFCSIIQGDSIAGKIIDFVLEAIAHIIPLGVFVKSLVKVIIKFFLQQGIGKLCPAQHKI
;
A
#
# COMPACT_ATOMS: atom_id res chain seq x y z
N MET A 1 -7.68 11.73 2.34
CA MET A 1 -7.59 10.93 3.59
C MET A 1 -6.19 11.13 4.14
N LEU A 2 -5.97 11.08 5.45
CA LEU A 2 -4.64 11.35 6.02
C LEU A 2 -3.79 10.07 6.17
N VAL A 3 -2.56 10.12 5.70
CA VAL A 3 -1.53 9.09 5.86
C VAL A 3 -0.29 9.69 6.52
N ARG A 4 0.62 8.86 7.06
CA ARG A 4 1.90 9.35 7.57
C ARG A 4 2.99 9.18 6.52
N ASN A 5 3.73 10.24 6.24
CA ASN A 5 4.93 10.14 5.44
C ASN A 5 6.12 9.57 6.25
N GLU A 6 7.27 9.39 5.60
CA GLU A 6 8.50 8.87 6.22
C GLU A 6 9.04 9.76 7.35
N ALA A 7 8.68 11.05 7.36
CA ALA A 7 8.98 11.99 8.43
C ALA A 7 7.96 11.96 9.59
N LEU A 8 7.04 10.99 9.60
CA LEU A 8 5.94 10.82 10.58
C LEU A 8 4.91 11.96 10.59
N GLN A 9 4.89 12.79 9.57
CA GLN A 9 3.93 13.88 9.41
C GLN A 9 2.65 13.36 8.77
N LEU A 10 1.50 13.82 9.27
CA LEU A 10 0.21 13.56 8.64
C LEU A 10 0.11 14.41 7.36
N VAL A 11 -0.05 13.73 6.23
CA VAL A 11 -0.21 14.35 4.91
C VAL A 11 -1.47 13.81 4.26
N ASP A 12 -2.12 14.61 3.41
CA ASP A 12 -3.24 14.11 2.62
C ASP A 12 -2.73 13.15 1.52
N THR A 13 -3.47 12.08 1.29
CA THR A 13 -3.24 11.12 0.20
C THR A 13 -3.06 11.77 -1.16
N SER A 14 -3.81 12.83 -1.48
CA SER A 14 -3.69 13.52 -2.76
C SER A 14 -2.37 14.30 -2.87
N ALA A 15 -1.88 14.87 -1.77
CA ALA A 15 -0.58 15.53 -1.73
C ALA A 15 0.53 14.50 -1.93
N PHE A 16 0.43 13.35 -1.26
CA PHE A 16 1.37 12.24 -1.41
C PHE A 16 1.37 11.65 -2.83
N ALA A 17 0.19 11.52 -3.45
CA ALA A 17 0.04 11.10 -4.85
C ALA A 17 0.75 12.07 -5.81
N ASN A 18 0.57 13.38 -5.60
CA ASN A 18 1.22 14.41 -6.41
C ASN A 18 2.75 14.37 -6.27
N GLU A 19 3.28 14.14 -5.06
CA GLU A 19 4.71 13.96 -4.83
C GLU A 19 5.26 12.74 -5.59
N ILE A 20 4.55 11.61 -5.53
CA ILE A 20 4.92 10.40 -6.28
C ILE A 20 4.92 10.65 -7.79
N LEU A 21 3.91 11.35 -8.29
CA LEU A 21 3.80 11.72 -9.70
C LEU A 21 4.93 12.65 -10.15
N ALA A 22 5.26 13.65 -9.33
CA ALA A 22 6.32 14.63 -9.63
C ALA A 22 7.71 13.99 -9.63
N GLU A 23 7.99 13.09 -8.68
CA GLU A 23 9.26 12.36 -8.62
C GLU A 23 9.37 11.24 -9.67
N GLY A 24 8.23 10.80 -10.22
CA GLY A 24 8.13 9.65 -11.09
C GLY A 24 8.21 8.31 -10.35
N LEU A 25 7.77 7.26 -11.05
CA LEU A 25 7.73 5.88 -10.55
C LEU A 25 9.03 5.09 -10.80
N GLY A 26 10.00 5.71 -11.48
CA GLY A 26 11.25 5.09 -11.89
C GLY A 26 11.11 4.07 -13.03
N ASP A 27 12.24 3.63 -13.56
CA ASP A 27 12.32 2.73 -14.73
C ASP A 27 12.30 1.24 -14.37
N GLY A 28 11.96 0.37 -15.32
CA GLY A 28 12.00 -1.10 -15.17
C GLY A 28 10.65 -1.78 -14.91
N ALA A 29 10.56 -3.09 -15.14
CA ALA A 29 9.36 -3.88 -14.85
C ALA A 29 9.28 -4.22 -13.35
N VAL A 30 8.05 -4.32 -12.79
CA VAL A 30 7.82 -4.74 -11.41
C VAL A 30 6.99 -6.02 -11.43
N THR A 31 7.41 -7.04 -10.69
CA THR A 31 6.68 -8.30 -10.58
C THR A 31 5.62 -8.25 -9.48
N GLU A 32 4.68 -9.20 -9.48
CA GLU A 32 3.67 -9.30 -8.41
C GLU A 32 4.33 -9.59 -7.06
N GLN A 33 5.41 -10.39 -7.06
CA GLN A 33 6.18 -10.69 -5.87
C GLN A 33 6.81 -9.43 -5.28
N ASP A 34 7.41 -8.57 -6.12
CA ASP A 34 8.01 -7.31 -5.65
C ASP A 34 6.97 -6.40 -4.98
N ALA A 35 5.78 -6.31 -5.57
CA ALA A 35 4.69 -5.51 -5.03
C ALA A 35 4.11 -6.10 -3.73
N GLN A 36 3.98 -7.43 -3.65
CA GLN A 36 3.56 -8.12 -2.44
C GLN A 36 4.57 -7.94 -1.30
N GLU A 37 5.87 -8.07 -1.59
CA GLU A 37 6.93 -7.82 -0.61
C GLU A 37 6.96 -6.37 -0.15
N ALA A 38 6.73 -5.42 -1.07
CA ALA A 38 6.61 -4.00 -0.71
C ALA A 38 5.44 -3.74 0.26
N LEU A 39 4.27 -4.35 0.01
CA LEU A 39 3.12 -4.25 0.90
C LEU A 39 3.41 -4.86 2.29
N ALA A 40 4.02 -6.04 2.32
CA ALA A 40 4.40 -6.69 3.57
C ALA A 40 5.40 -5.84 4.39
N ASN A 41 6.36 -5.22 3.71
CA ASN A 41 7.32 -4.31 4.34
C ASN A 41 6.65 -3.05 4.90
N LEU A 42 5.68 -2.46 4.18
CA LEU A 42 4.88 -1.36 4.71
C LEU A 42 4.14 -1.79 5.99
N TYR A 43 3.51 -2.95 5.98
CA TYR A 43 2.79 -3.48 7.14
C TYR A 43 3.72 -3.75 8.33
N LEU A 44 4.91 -4.32 8.09
CA LEU A 44 5.93 -4.51 9.14
C LEU A 44 6.39 -3.18 9.73
N SER A 45 6.62 -2.18 8.89
CA SER A 45 7.05 -0.87 9.36
C SER A 45 5.98 -0.21 10.24
N ALA A 46 4.70 -0.36 9.90
CA ALA A 46 3.58 0.16 10.66
C ALA A 46 3.40 -0.58 12.00
N THR A 47 3.47 -1.90 11.99
CA THR A 47 3.36 -2.73 13.21
C THR A 47 4.51 -2.47 14.18
N LYS A 48 5.75 -2.32 13.69
CA LYS A 48 6.91 -1.95 14.51
C LYS A 48 6.73 -0.59 15.19
N GLN A 49 6.24 0.41 14.47
CA GLN A 49 6.04 1.74 15.07
C GLN A 49 4.90 1.76 16.09
N MET A 50 3.82 1.03 15.82
CA MET A 50 2.74 0.86 16.80
C MET A 50 3.28 0.20 18.05
N SER A 51 4.03 -0.90 17.90
CA SER A 51 4.57 -1.62 19.04
C SER A 51 5.53 -0.74 19.85
N GLU A 52 6.48 -0.02 19.22
CA GLU A 52 7.37 0.91 19.92
C GLU A 52 6.61 1.95 20.76
N ARG A 53 5.50 2.49 20.25
CA ARG A 53 4.65 3.43 21.01
C ARG A 53 3.94 2.76 22.19
N PHE A 54 3.40 1.56 21.99
CA PHE A 54 2.75 0.80 23.06
C PHE A 54 3.75 0.35 24.13
N TRP A 55 4.97 -0.03 23.74
CA TRP A 55 6.05 -0.43 24.66
C TRP A 55 6.53 0.73 25.55
N SER A 56 6.50 1.98 25.06
CA SER A 56 6.80 3.13 25.93
C SER A 56 5.79 3.32 27.06
N ASN A 57 4.59 2.74 26.95
CA ASN A 57 3.48 2.95 27.87
C ASN A 57 3.09 1.73 28.73
N ASN A 58 3.49 0.49 28.40
CA ASN A 58 3.23 -0.68 29.24
C ASN A 58 4.24 -1.82 29.02
N THR A 59 4.74 -2.36 30.13
CA THR A 59 5.68 -3.47 30.25
C THR A 59 5.04 -4.79 29.76
N HIS A 60 5.81 -5.57 28.99
CA HIS A 60 5.57 -6.97 28.56
C HIS A 60 4.45 -7.21 27.54
N ALA A 61 4.65 -6.78 26.30
CA ALA A 61 3.95 -7.37 25.15
C ALA A 61 4.84 -8.42 24.48
N ASN A 62 4.48 -9.70 24.52
CA ASN A 62 5.13 -10.73 23.68
C ASN A 62 4.86 -10.39 22.21
N MET A 63 5.78 -9.65 21.59
CA MET A 63 5.73 -9.38 20.14
C MET A 63 6.00 -10.70 19.41
N ILE A 64 4.97 -11.21 18.73
CA ILE A 64 5.18 -12.18 17.66
C ILE A 64 6.02 -11.45 16.61
N ALA A 65 7.26 -11.89 16.39
CA ALA A 65 8.10 -11.38 15.32
C ALA A 65 7.42 -11.71 13.98
N LEU A 66 6.67 -10.74 13.45
CA LEU A 66 6.08 -10.86 12.12
C LEU A 66 7.23 -10.90 11.10
N SER A 67 7.26 -11.95 10.28
CA SER A 67 8.16 -12.05 9.14
C SER A 67 7.39 -11.73 7.86
N ILE A 68 8.09 -11.30 6.81
CA ILE A 68 7.50 -11.08 5.48
C ILE A 68 6.78 -12.34 5.00
N SER A 69 7.40 -13.52 5.16
CA SER A 69 6.80 -14.81 4.83
C SER A 69 5.53 -15.09 5.66
N GLY A 70 5.53 -14.73 6.94
CA GLY A 70 4.35 -14.84 7.80
C GLY A 70 3.21 -13.94 7.36
N ILE A 71 3.49 -12.68 6.99
CA ILE A 71 2.51 -11.71 6.52
C ILE A 71 1.96 -12.06 5.15
N ASN A 72 2.81 -12.53 4.24
CA ASN A 72 2.39 -12.97 2.92
C ASN A 72 1.41 -14.15 2.98
N LYS A 73 1.41 -14.94 4.07
CA LYS A 73 0.42 -15.99 4.33
C LYS A 73 -0.93 -15.48 4.85
N ILE A 74 -1.02 -14.22 5.28
CA ILE A 74 -2.25 -13.57 5.74
C ILE A 74 -3.03 -12.99 4.55
N ASN A 75 -2.54 -13.19 3.31
CA ASN A 75 -3.19 -12.75 2.08
C ASN A 75 -3.51 -11.24 2.02
N LEU A 76 -2.71 -10.39 2.68
CA LEU A 76 -2.85 -8.92 2.59
C LEU A 76 -2.90 -8.42 1.15
N TRP A 77 -2.18 -9.10 0.26
CA TRP A 77 -2.15 -8.78 -1.16
C TRP A 77 -3.49 -9.01 -1.86
N ASP A 78 -4.19 -10.11 -1.54
CA ASP A 78 -5.52 -10.37 -2.11
C ASP A 78 -6.57 -9.42 -1.51
N GLU A 79 -6.42 -9.07 -0.23
CA GLU A 79 -7.24 -8.04 0.40
C GLU A 79 -7.04 -6.67 -0.26
N LEU A 80 -5.79 -6.30 -0.59
CA LEU A 80 -5.48 -5.06 -1.30
C LEU A 80 -6.16 -5.04 -2.67
N LYS A 81 -6.00 -6.11 -3.46
CA LYS A 81 -6.65 -6.23 -4.76
C LYS A 81 -8.17 -6.16 -4.62
N LYS A 82 -8.76 -6.82 -3.62
CA LYS A 82 -10.21 -6.80 -3.38
C LYS A 82 -10.72 -5.40 -3.04
N ILE A 83 -10.05 -4.67 -2.16
CA ILE A 83 -10.43 -3.30 -1.79
C ILE A 83 -10.28 -2.39 -3.00
N PHE A 84 -9.14 -2.44 -3.69
CA PHE A 84 -8.92 -1.67 -4.92
C PHE A 84 -10.00 -1.94 -5.97
N CYS A 85 -10.31 -3.22 -6.25
CA CYS A 85 -11.36 -3.60 -7.17
C CYS A 85 -12.79 -3.33 -6.66
N SER A 86 -12.97 -2.85 -5.44
CA SER A 86 -14.27 -2.41 -4.94
C SER A 86 -14.49 -0.90 -5.09
N ILE A 87 -13.39 -0.12 -5.11
CA ILE A 87 -13.43 1.34 -5.18
C ILE A 87 -13.15 1.89 -6.58
N ILE A 88 -12.39 1.15 -7.41
CA ILE A 88 -12.08 1.59 -8.76
C ILE A 88 -13.31 1.48 -9.68
N GLN A 89 -13.42 2.44 -10.60
CA GLN A 89 -14.44 2.50 -11.64
C GLN A 89 -13.80 2.21 -13.01
N GLY A 90 -14.51 1.54 -13.91
CA GLY A 90 -13.95 0.99 -15.16
C GLY A 90 -13.34 1.99 -16.14
N ASP A 91 -13.62 3.29 -16.00
CA ASP A 91 -13.14 4.39 -16.85
C ASP A 91 -12.03 5.25 -16.18
N SER A 92 -11.40 4.73 -15.12
CA SER A 92 -10.43 5.50 -14.32
C SER A 92 -9.12 5.78 -15.07
N ILE A 93 -8.75 7.06 -15.14
CA ILE A 93 -7.45 7.54 -15.66
C ILE A 93 -6.28 7.20 -14.72
N ALA A 94 -5.05 7.18 -15.25
CA ALA A 94 -3.83 6.81 -14.50
C ALA A 94 -3.64 7.57 -13.17
N GLY A 95 -3.94 8.88 -13.13
CA GLY A 95 -3.88 9.65 -11.88
C GLY A 95 -4.87 9.15 -10.82
N LYS A 96 -6.09 8.79 -11.22
CA LYS A 96 -7.09 8.21 -10.32
C LYS A 96 -6.70 6.81 -9.84
N ILE A 97 -6.01 6.02 -10.67
CA ILE A 97 -5.51 4.70 -10.24
C ILE A 97 -4.56 4.84 -9.06
N ILE A 98 -3.67 5.84 -9.07
CA ILE A 98 -2.75 6.11 -7.96
C ILE A 98 -3.52 6.40 -6.68
N ASP A 99 -4.52 7.28 -6.74
CA ASP A 99 -5.34 7.62 -5.59
C ASP A 99 -6.05 6.39 -5.01
N PHE A 100 -6.63 5.55 -5.87
CA PHE A 100 -7.29 4.30 -5.43
C PHE A 100 -6.31 3.29 -4.83
N VAL A 101 -5.09 3.17 -5.37
CA VAL A 101 -4.06 2.31 -4.77
C VAL A 101 -3.69 2.81 -3.37
N LEU A 102 -3.48 4.12 -3.20
CA LEU A 102 -3.15 4.71 -1.90
C LEU A 102 -4.28 4.52 -0.88
N GLU A 103 -5.52 4.70 -1.31
CA GLU A 103 -6.71 4.47 -0.48
C GLU A 103 -6.81 3.00 -0.05
N ALA A 104 -6.60 2.06 -0.97
CA ALA A 104 -6.61 0.63 -0.67
C ALA A 104 -5.50 0.24 0.32
N ILE A 105 -4.28 0.77 0.14
CA ILE A 105 -3.17 0.53 1.08
C ILE A 105 -3.52 1.05 2.47
N ALA A 106 -4.13 2.23 2.57
CA ALA A 106 -4.44 2.83 3.85
C ALA A 106 -5.53 2.11 4.64
N HIS A 107 -6.49 1.49 3.94
CA HIS A 107 -7.46 0.62 4.59
C HIS A 107 -6.81 -0.60 5.25
N ILE A 108 -5.77 -1.16 4.63
CA ILE A 108 -5.05 -2.33 5.17
C ILE A 108 -4.07 -1.93 6.27
N ILE A 109 -3.45 -0.76 6.13
CA ILE A 109 -2.41 -0.27 7.03
C ILE A 109 -2.85 1.06 7.66
N PRO A 110 -3.89 1.05 8.51
CA PRO A 110 -4.38 2.26 9.15
C PRO A 110 -3.27 2.86 10.01
N LEU A 111 -3.04 4.17 9.87
CA LEU A 111 -2.00 4.93 10.58
C LEU A 111 -0.55 4.46 10.30
N GLY A 112 -0.34 3.63 9.29
CA GLY A 112 0.97 3.21 8.82
C GLY A 112 1.78 4.35 8.21
N VAL A 113 3.09 4.17 8.17
CA VAL A 113 3.99 5.06 7.45
C VAL A 113 4.09 4.60 6.01
N PHE A 114 3.77 5.52 5.10
CA PHE A 114 3.81 5.33 3.67
C PHE A 114 5.23 5.64 3.20
N VAL A 115 6.06 4.60 3.17
CA VAL A 115 7.41 4.66 2.61
C VAL A 115 7.30 4.83 1.10
N LYS A 116 7.73 5.98 0.56
CA LYS A 116 7.51 6.33 -0.86
C LYS A 116 8.03 5.25 -1.80
N SER A 117 9.24 4.73 -1.57
CA SER A 117 9.85 3.71 -2.42
C SER A 117 8.99 2.45 -2.53
N LEU A 118 8.45 1.96 -1.41
CA LEU A 118 7.59 0.78 -1.37
C LEU A 118 6.24 1.04 -2.04
N VAL A 119 5.63 2.20 -1.76
CA VAL A 119 4.36 2.59 -2.36
C VAL A 119 4.48 2.72 -3.88
N LYS A 120 5.59 3.29 -4.37
CA LYS A 120 5.88 3.37 -5.82
C LYS A 120 5.93 2.00 -6.48
N VAL A 121 6.54 0.99 -5.85
CA VAL A 121 6.59 -0.38 -6.38
C VAL A 121 5.17 -0.93 -6.55
N ILE A 122 4.30 -0.77 -5.55
CA ILE A 122 2.92 -1.23 -5.60
C ILE A 122 2.15 -0.51 -6.72
N ILE A 123 2.18 0.83 -6.74
CA ILE A 123 1.50 1.63 -7.78
C ILE A 123 1.95 1.21 -9.18
N LYS A 124 3.26 1.05 -9.36
CA LYS A 124 3.84 0.71 -10.65
C LYS A 124 3.37 -0.66 -11.13
N PHE A 125 3.30 -1.66 -10.25
CA PHE A 125 2.70 -2.94 -10.59
C PHE A 125 1.25 -2.77 -11.05
N PHE A 126 0.43 -2.01 -10.32
CA PHE A 126 -0.97 -1.80 -10.66
C PHE A 126 -1.15 -1.15 -12.03
N LEU A 127 -0.34 -0.14 -12.34
CA LEU A 127 -0.33 0.53 -13.64
C LEU A 127 0.17 -0.38 -14.77
N GLN A 128 1.15 -1.25 -14.52
CA GLN A 128 1.68 -2.20 -15.51
C GLN A 128 0.69 -3.29 -15.89
N GLN A 129 -0.08 -3.81 -14.93
CA GLN A 129 -1.08 -4.84 -15.22
C GLN A 129 -2.34 -4.25 -15.87
N GLY A 130 -2.70 -3.01 -15.50
CA GLY A 130 -3.94 -2.37 -15.91
C GLY A 130 -5.17 -2.92 -15.18
N ILE A 131 -6.26 -2.13 -15.17
CA ILE A 131 -7.47 -2.42 -14.40
C ILE A 131 -8.13 -3.73 -14.85
N GLY A 132 -8.23 -3.98 -16.16
CA GLY A 132 -8.93 -5.16 -16.69
C GLY A 132 -8.31 -6.49 -16.28
N LYS A 133 -6.99 -6.55 -16.08
CA LYS A 133 -6.31 -7.77 -15.63
C LYS A 133 -6.38 -7.95 -14.11
N LEU A 134 -6.35 -6.86 -13.35
CA LEU A 134 -6.41 -6.88 -11.89
C LEU A 134 -7.84 -7.09 -11.36
N CYS A 135 -8.83 -6.49 -12.03
CA CYS A 135 -10.23 -6.46 -11.62
C CYS A 135 -11.15 -7.04 -12.71
N PRO A 136 -11.04 -8.35 -13.03
CA PRO A 136 -11.76 -8.95 -14.16
C PRO A 136 -13.29 -8.90 -14.00
N ALA A 137 -13.81 -8.86 -12.76
CA ALA A 137 -15.25 -8.80 -12.49
C ALA A 137 -15.88 -7.44 -12.87
N GLN A 138 -15.10 -6.36 -12.90
CA GLN A 138 -15.60 -5.02 -13.22
C GLN A 138 -15.57 -4.71 -14.73
N HIS A 139 -15.02 -5.62 -15.55
CA HIS A 139 -14.91 -5.49 -16.99
C HIS A 139 -15.82 -6.48 -17.74
N LYS A 140 -16.94 -6.89 -17.13
CA LYS A 140 -18.05 -7.54 -17.84
C LYS A 140 -18.96 -6.47 -18.43
N ILE A 141 -18.64 -6.04 -19.65
CA ILE A 141 -19.60 -5.42 -20.59
C ILE A 141 -19.67 -6.34 -21.79
#